data_AF-A0A1H7URF4-F1
#
_entry.id   AF-A0A1H7URF4-F1
#
_cell.length_a   1.000
_cell.length_b   1.000
_cell.length_c   1.000
_cell.angle_alpha   90.00
_cell.angle_beta   90.00
_cell.angle_gamma   90.00
#
_symmetry.space_group_name_H-M   'P 1'
#
loop_
_entity.id
_entity.type
_entity.pdbx_description
1 polymer ?
#
loop_
_entity_poly.entity_id
_entity_poly.type
_entity_poly.pdbx_seq_one_letter_code
_entity_poly.pdbx_strand_id
1 'polypeptide(L)'
;MEVSYRGEEVAAAASSAAVRLASGGVPERLAAGDPALWGQGAEGAAAPRVPRELLPELAELAGRARAEGLTNVVLAGAGGAALAAEAICATADVPLTVLDTTDPGQVRRALSDRLDATVVVVTGGEGPAVEQDSLLRVYDALFRDAGLAPAARIVVVAGTRSPLAVAAVGGGHRVVREVVHEDVPGRALSASALVPAALAGADVERLLGDAADVLPLLGSAEGNPGLALGAALGGAALAGRDKLLLDDRLSASSGLPEWIEQLVAGFTGKQGRGILPVVGADRNDTRDELVVAIESDDGDVRVDGPLGAQFLVWEYAAAVAAHLLGVAPLDRPDAAEPEGNTAALLALPVLPAGAPALVDGPVEVHGPVTAKDLPGVFAELLHAVPDDGYLAITAYLDRLAAFDAPVPEGADFEQMTDAWLAADAATLRPLLALRTNRPVTFGWGARSLHATGQYHKGGPQNGVFLQITGAVDDDVPVPGRPYTLGGLQLAGALGELQALETRGRPVVRLHLTDRAAGVARLLAAAQEA
;
A
#
# COMPACT_ATOMS: atom_id res chain seq x y z
N MET A 1 -13.66 21.03 -0.82
CA MET A 1 -13.83 19.73 -0.16
C MET A 1 -15.20 19.70 0.47
N GLU A 2 -15.99 18.67 0.19
CA GLU A 2 -17.32 18.45 0.76
C GLU A 2 -17.41 17.03 1.32
N VAL A 3 -18.05 16.88 2.48
CA VAL A 3 -18.37 15.59 3.10
C VAL A 3 -19.85 15.62 3.46
N SER A 4 -20.62 14.66 2.93
CA SER A 4 -22.05 14.57 3.17
C SER A 4 -22.48 13.14 3.51
N TYR A 5 -23.67 12.99 4.12
CA TYR A 5 -24.19 11.72 4.61
C TYR A 5 -25.54 11.42 3.96
N ARG A 6 -25.79 10.16 3.57
CA ARG A 6 -27.05 9.76 2.92
C ARG A 6 -28.04 9.04 3.84
N GLY A 7 -27.59 8.50 4.97
CA GLY A 7 -28.44 7.80 5.95
C GLY A 7 -28.56 8.55 7.28
N GLU A 8 -29.76 8.62 7.86
CA GLU A 8 -30.00 9.26 9.17
C GLU A 8 -29.16 8.64 10.29
N GLU A 9 -28.97 7.32 10.29
CA GLU A 9 -28.17 6.63 11.31
C GLU A 9 -26.70 7.02 11.24
N VAL A 10 -26.12 7.04 10.03
CA VAL A 10 -24.72 7.44 9.80
C VAL A 10 -24.53 8.91 10.13
N ALA A 11 -25.44 9.77 9.66
CA ALA A 11 -25.42 11.20 9.94
C ALA A 11 -25.53 11.48 11.45
N ALA A 12 -26.39 10.77 12.17
CA ALA A 12 -26.56 10.92 13.62
C ALA A 12 -25.32 10.43 14.38
N ALA A 13 -24.77 9.27 14.01
CA ALA A 13 -23.56 8.73 14.62
C ALA A 13 -22.34 9.65 14.40
N ALA A 14 -22.13 10.08 13.15
CA ALA A 14 -21.06 11.01 12.78
C ALA A 14 -21.21 12.36 13.50
N SER A 15 -22.42 12.94 13.51
CA SER A 15 -22.68 14.22 14.19
C SER A 15 -22.45 14.12 15.69
N SER A 16 -22.92 13.04 16.33
CA SER A 16 -22.70 12.80 17.76
C SER A 16 -21.21 12.67 18.10
N ALA A 17 -20.45 11.93 17.28
CA ALA A 17 -19.01 11.80 17.45
C ALA A 17 -18.27 13.13 17.22
N ALA A 18 -18.62 13.89 16.18
CA ALA A 18 -18.04 15.19 15.88
C ALA A 18 -18.25 16.21 17.01
N VAL A 19 -19.47 16.28 17.57
CA VAL A 19 -19.77 17.17 18.72
C VAL A 19 -18.93 16.81 19.94
N ARG A 20 -18.76 15.52 20.24
CA ARG A 20 -17.90 15.07 21.36
C ARG A 20 -16.44 15.47 21.14
N LEU A 21 -15.92 15.22 19.94
CA LEU A 21 -14.55 15.56 19.57
C LEU A 21 -14.29 17.08 19.64
N ALA A 22 -15.21 17.89 19.09
CA ALA A 22 -15.13 19.34 19.14
C ALA A 22 -15.21 19.87 20.59
N SER A 23 -16.10 19.33 21.41
CA SER A 23 -16.20 19.70 22.83
C SER A 23 -14.92 19.38 23.62
N GLY A 24 -14.14 18.38 23.17
CA GLY A 24 -12.83 18.03 23.71
C GLY A 24 -11.66 18.83 23.14
N GLY A 25 -11.91 19.77 22.22
CA GLY A 25 -10.87 20.54 21.53
C GLY A 25 -9.97 19.71 20.63
N VAL A 26 -10.42 18.52 20.20
CA VAL A 26 -9.63 17.64 19.33
C VAL A 26 -9.25 18.33 18.03
N PRO A 27 -10.15 19.10 17.35
CA PRO A 27 -9.81 19.68 16.06
C PRO A 27 -8.63 20.66 16.11
N GLU A 28 -8.66 21.58 17.07
CA GLU A 28 -7.63 22.59 17.28
C GLU A 28 -6.30 21.94 17.71
N ARG A 29 -6.37 20.95 18.61
CA ARG A 29 -5.19 20.24 19.13
C ARG A 29 -4.52 19.40 18.04
N LEU A 30 -5.30 18.73 17.19
CA LEU A 30 -4.77 17.94 16.09
C LEU A 30 -4.14 18.83 15.02
N ALA A 31 -4.79 19.94 14.67
CA ALA A 31 -4.22 20.94 13.75
C ALA A 31 -2.93 21.58 14.29
N ALA A 32 -2.81 21.71 15.62
CA ALA A 32 -1.59 22.17 16.28
C ALA A 32 -0.52 21.06 16.46
N GLY A 33 -0.83 19.80 16.12
CA GLY A 33 0.07 18.67 16.33
C GLY A 33 0.35 18.38 17.81
N ASP A 34 -0.63 18.57 18.69
CA ASP A 34 -0.48 18.36 20.14
C ASP A 34 -0.23 16.88 20.46
N PRO A 35 0.98 16.49 20.91
CA PRO A 35 1.29 15.10 21.22
C PRO A 35 0.51 14.57 22.44
N ALA A 36 -0.03 15.45 23.30
CA ALA A 36 -0.82 15.05 24.46
C ALA A 36 -2.20 14.46 24.10
N LEU A 37 -2.59 14.43 22.82
CA LEU A 37 -3.78 13.72 22.35
C LEU A 37 -3.65 12.19 22.41
N TRP A 38 -2.43 11.66 22.46
CA TRP A 38 -2.15 10.24 22.21
C TRP A 38 -1.65 9.48 23.44
N GLY A 39 -1.38 10.20 24.54
CA GLY A 39 -0.76 9.64 25.75
C GLY A 39 0.75 9.78 25.75
N GLN A 40 1.37 9.55 26.91
CA GLN A 40 2.83 9.69 27.04
C GLN A 40 3.57 8.58 26.29
N GLY A 41 4.51 8.98 25.43
CA GLY A 41 5.38 8.06 24.69
C GLY A 41 4.77 7.46 23.42
N ALA A 42 3.53 7.82 23.08
CA ALA A 42 2.88 7.42 21.85
C ALA A 42 3.32 8.29 20.65
N GLU A 43 3.50 7.67 19.48
CA GLU A 43 3.75 8.36 18.22
C GLU A 43 2.42 8.85 17.63
N GLY A 44 2.11 10.10 17.97
CA GLY A 44 0.92 10.81 17.55
C GLY A 44 0.96 11.31 16.11
N ALA A 45 -0.21 11.62 15.55
CA ALA A 45 -0.26 12.30 14.25
C ALA A 45 0.41 13.67 14.33
N ALA A 46 1.20 13.99 13.31
CA ALA A 46 1.77 15.31 13.14
C ALA A 46 0.72 16.31 12.63
N ALA A 47 0.96 17.60 12.87
CA ALA A 47 0.12 18.66 12.31
C ALA A 47 0.02 18.52 10.76
N PRO A 48 -1.18 18.71 10.18
CA PRO A 48 -1.34 18.81 8.73
C PRO A 48 -0.46 19.94 8.18
N ARG A 49 0.23 19.68 7.07
CA ARG A 49 1.18 20.63 6.46
C ARG A 49 1.16 20.49 4.94
N VAL A 50 1.44 21.59 4.27
CA VAL A 50 1.61 21.64 2.81
C VAL A 50 3.02 22.15 2.52
N PRO A 51 3.93 21.29 2.02
CA PRO A 51 5.35 21.64 1.92
C PRO A 51 5.66 22.46 0.66
N ARG A 52 5.13 23.68 0.59
CA ARG A 52 5.37 24.60 -0.55
C ARG A 52 6.84 25.00 -0.68
N GLU A 53 7.61 24.89 0.40
CA GLU A 53 9.06 25.11 0.42
C GLU A 53 9.83 24.13 -0.48
N LEU A 54 9.27 22.98 -0.85
CA LEU A 54 9.89 22.02 -1.76
C LEU A 54 9.79 22.46 -3.23
N LEU A 55 8.85 23.34 -3.59
CA LEU A 55 8.57 23.72 -4.98
C LEU A 55 9.81 24.19 -5.76
N PRO A 56 10.70 25.05 -5.22
CA PRO A 56 11.91 25.45 -5.95
C PRO A 56 12.85 24.27 -6.26
N GLU A 57 13.01 23.34 -5.32
CA GLU A 57 13.86 22.16 -5.53
C GLU A 57 13.24 21.17 -6.53
N LEU A 58 11.92 20.96 -6.45
CA LEU A 58 11.17 20.13 -7.40
C LEU A 58 11.29 20.70 -8.83
N ALA A 59 11.14 22.02 -8.98
CA ALA A 59 11.28 22.70 -10.27
C ALA A 59 12.72 22.59 -10.84
N GLU A 60 13.75 22.69 -9.98
CA GLU A 60 15.16 22.49 -10.37
C GLU A 60 15.40 21.07 -10.87
N LEU A 61 14.92 20.06 -10.15
CA LEU A 61 15.04 18.64 -10.49
C LEU A 61 14.34 18.34 -11.83
N ALA A 62 13.06 18.70 -11.96
CA ALA A 62 12.29 18.48 -13.18
C ALA A 62 12.82 19.29 -14.37
N GLY A 63 13.35 20.49 -14.14
CA GLY A 63 13.97 21.31 -15.18
C GLY A 63 15.23 20.66 -15.77
N ARG A 64 16.11 20.13 -14.91
CA ARG A 64 17.31 19.42 -15.36
C ARG A 64 16.99 18.10 -16.05
N ALA A 65 16.11 17.28 -15.47
CA ALA A 65 15.72 16.01 -16.05
C ALA A 65 15.20 16.20 -17.49
N ARG A 66 14.35 17.22 -17.71
CA ARG A 66 13.89 17.61 -19.05
C ARG A 66 15.02 18.09 -19.97
N ALA A 67 15.94 18.92 -19.48
CA ALA A 67 17.08 19.39 -20.26
C ALA A 67 18.02 18.25 -20.69
N GLU A 68 18.10 17.18 -19.89
CA GLU A 68 18.91 15.99 -20.14
C GLU A 68 18.14 14.89 -20.91
N GLY A 69 16.86 15.11 -21.25
CA GLY A 69 16.04 14.14 -21.97
C GLY A 69 15.58 12.94 -21.13
N LEU A 70 15.62 13.06 -19.80
CA LEU A 70 15.16 12.03 -18.86
C LEU A 70 13.63 12.05 -18.81
N THR A 71 13.00 11.15 -19.57
CA THR A 71 11.55 11.07 -19.78
C THR A 71 10.94 9.77 -19.24
N ASN A 72 11.77 8.82 -18.82
CA ASN A 72 11.33 7.61 -18.13
C ASN A 72 11.63 7.74 -16.64
N VAL A 73 10.59 7.89 -15.81
CA VAL A 73 10.75 8.04 -14.36
C VAL A 73 10.42 6.72 -13.68
N VAL A 74 11.39 6.22 -12.91
CA VAL A 74 11.22 5.03 -12.08
C VAL A 74 11.27 5.43 -10.61
N LEU A 75 10.25 5.07 -9.84
CA LEU A 75 10.22 5.19 -8.39
C LEU A 75 10.51 3.83 -7.76
N ALA A 76 11.68 3.68 -7.15
CA ALA A 76 12.03 2.55 -6.28
C ALA A 76 11.72 2.93 -4.83
N GLY A 77 10.48 2.68 -4.42
CA GLY A 77 9.91 3.11 -3.15
C GLY A 77 8.65 2.32 -2.87
N ALA A 78 8.25 2.18 -1.60
CA ALA A 78 7.08 1.40 -1.20
C ALA A 78 6.19 2.17 -0.21
N GLY A 79 5.01 1.62 0.06
CA GLY A 79 4.06 2.16 1.03
C GLY A 79 3.30 3.40 0.54
N GLY A 80 2.73 4.14 1.50
CA GLY A 80 1.81 5.23 1.20
C GLY A 80 2.37 6.35 0.31
N ALA A 81 3.66 6.70 0.43
CA ALA A 81 4.25 7.72 -0.43
C ALA A 81 4.37 7.27 -1.90
N ALA A 82 4.65 5.98 -2.13
CA ALA A 82 4.70 5.42 -3.48
C ALA A 82 3.30 5.36 -4.11
N LEU A 83 2.29 4.94 -3.34
CA LEU A 83 0.89 4.95 -3.80
C LEU A 83 0.36 6.36 -4.04
N ALA A 84 0.76 7.34 -3.21
CA ALA A 84 0.43 8.73 -3.46
C ALA A 84 1.06 9.24 -4.76
N ALA A 85 2.33 8.90 -5.04
CA ALA A 85 2.97 9.22 -6.31
C ALA A 85 2.26 8.56 -7.51
N GLU A 86 1.87 7.29 -7.39
CA GLU A 86 1.05 6.59 -8.40
C GLU A 86 -0.26 7.35 -8.64
N ALA A 87 -1.01 7.68 -7.58
CA ALA A 87 -2.29 8.37 -7.68
C ALA A 87 -2.16 9.79 -8.29
N ILE A 88 -1.12 10.54 -7.91
CA ILE A 88 -0.83 11.86 -8.47
C ILE A 88 -0.54 11.74 -9.97
N CYS A 89 0.31 10.80 -10.37
CA CYS A 89 0.72 10.66 -11.77
C CYS A 89 -0.42 10.11 -12.64
N ALA A 90 -1.18 9.13 -12.15
CA ALA A 90 -2.35 8.58 -12.84
C ALA A 90 -3.43 9.66 -13.04
N THR A 91 -3.74 10.44 -12.00
CA THR A 91 -4.70 11.55 -12.10
C THR A 91 -4.23 12.67 -13.04
N ALA A 92 -2.92 12.88 -13.14
CA ALA A 92 -2.32 13.86 -14.05
C ALA A 92 -2.08 13.32 -15.47
N ASP A 93 -2.36 12.04 -15.72
CA ASP A 93 -2.09 11.34 -16.99
C ASP A 93 -0.61 11.46 -17.43
N VAL A 94 0.31 11.26 -16.48
CA VAL A 94 1.76 11.24 -16.74
C VAL A 94 2.36 9.88 -16.35
N PRO A 95 3.32 9.34 -17.12
CA PRO A 95 3.86 8.02 -16.89
C PRO A 95 4.81 7.98 -15.68
N LEU A 96 4.57 7.04 -14.77
CA LEU A 96 5.47 6.71 -13.67
C LEU A 96 5.58 5.19 -13.55
N THR A 97 6.80 4.67 -13.58
CA THR A 97 7.06 3.25 -13.26
C THR A 97 7.35 3.12 -11.77
N VAL A 98 6.56 2.35 -11.03
CA VAL A 98 6.80 2.12 -9.60
C VAL A 98 7.28 0.70 -9.34
N LEU A 99 8.40 0.62 -8.64
CA LEU A 99 9.07 -0.58 -8.13
C LEU A 99 8.98 -0.59 -6.61
N ASP A 100 7.82 -1.02 -6.12
CA ASP A 100 7.56 -1.34 -4.71
C ASP A 100 7.56 -2.85 -4.46
N THR A 101 8.32 -3.57 -5.28
CA THR A 101 8.53 -5.00 -5.20
C THR A 101 9.98 -5.32 -5.51
N THR A 102 10.43 -6.47 -5.01
CA THR A 102 11.69 -7.11 -5.39
C THR A 102 11.45 -8.29 -6.32
N ASP A 103 10.26 -8.39 -6.92
CA ASP A 103 9.99 -9.41 -7.93
C ASP A 103 10.94 -9.26 -9.14
N PRO A 104 11.76 -10.28 -9.47
CA PRO A 104 12.73 -10.18 -10.56
C PRO A 104 12.10 -9.93 -11.92
N GLY A 105 10.90 -10.45 -12.20
CA GLY A 105 10.20 -10.24 -13.47
C GLY A 105 9.85 -8.77 -13.68
N GLN A 106 9.18 -8.17 -12.68
CA GLN A 106 8.80 -6.76 -12.73
C GLN A 106 10.03 -5.85 -12.78
N VAL A 107 11.05 -6.12 -11.96
CA VAL A 107 12.28 -5.31 -11.95
C VAL A 107 12.99 -5.40 -13.29
N ARG A 108 13.13 -6.58 -13.90
CA ARG A 108 13.78 -6.74 -15.22
C ARG A 108 13.08 -5.98 -16.34
N ARG A 109 11.73 -5.91 -16.34
CA ARG A 109 10.99 -5.07 -17.29
C ARG A 109 11.39 -3.60 -17.14
N ALA A 110 11.45 -3.09 -15.92
CA ALA A 110 11.85 -1.70 -15.65
C ALA A 110 13.34 -1.43 -15.97
N LEU A 111 14.24 -2.40 -15.74
CA LEU A 111 15.65 -2.27 -16.09
C LEU A 111 15.89 -2.22 -17.61
N SER A 112 14.99 -2.81 -18.39
CA SER A 112 15.09 -2.90 -19.85
C SER A 112 14.38 -1.77 -20.60
N ASP A 113 13.54 -0.98 -19.92
CA ASP A 113 12.78 0.10 -20.54
C ASP A 113 13.59 1.41 -20.61
N ARG A 114 13.97 1.81 -21.83
CA ARG A 114 14.52 3.15 -22.17
C ARG A 114 15.59 3.65 -21.18
N LEU A 115 16.58 2.82 -20.86
CA LEU A 115 17.62 3.12 -19.86
C LEU A 115 18.31 4.49 -20.10
N ASP A 116 18.60 4.83 -21.35
CA ASP A 116 19.23 6.10 -21.74
C ASP A 116 18.40 7.34 -21.41
N ALA A 117 17.08 7.20 -21.28
CA ALA A 117 16.15 8.27 -20.91
C ALA A 117 15.64 8.13 -19.47
N THR A 118 16.22 7.23 -18.67
CA THR A 118 15.72 6.90 -17.33
C THR A 118 16.34 7.78 -16.24
N VAL A 119 15.49 8.24 -15.32
CA VAL A 119 15.85 8.75 -13.99
C VAL A 119 15.16 7.90 -12.93
N VAL A 120 15.91 7.51 -11.91
CA VAL A 120 15.44 6.67 -10.80
C VAL A 120 15.37 7.50 -9.54
N VAL A 121 14.21 7.50 -8.89
CA VAL A 121 14.02 8.02 -7.55
C VAL A 121 13.98 6.86 -6.58
N VAL A 122 14.94 6.78 -5.66
CA VAL A 122 14.94 5.77 -4.60
C VAL A 122 14.48 6.44 -3.31
N THR A 123 13.40 5.95 -2.70
CA THR A 123 12.83 6.58 -1.50
C THR A 123 12.91 5.64 -0.31
N GLY A 124 13.33 6.12 0.86
CA GLY A 124 13.35 5.29 2.07
C GLY A 124 13.35 6.11 3.36
N GLY A 125 12.52 5.68 4.32
CA GLY A 125 12.42 6.31 5.63
C GLY A 125 13.65 6.14 6.52
N GLU A 126 13.49 6.34 7.83
CA GLU A 126 14.60 6.22 8.80
C GLU A 126 15.10 4.76 9.04
N GLY A 127 14.39 3.75 8.53
CA GLY A 127 14.70 2.32 8.67
C GLY A 127 15.79 1.79 7.72
N PRO A 128 16.06 0.46 7.76
CA PRO A 128 17.11 -0.17 6.95
C PRO A 128 16.82 -0.21 5.45
N ALA A 129 15.55 -0.16 5.04
CA ALA A 129 15.08 -0.07 3.65
C ALA A 129 15.81 -1.06 2.71
N VAL A 130 15.78 -2.36 3.04
CA VAL A 130 16.60 -3.39 2.40
C VAL A 130 16.24 -3.57 0.92
N GLU A 131 14.95 -3.47 0.58
CA GLU A 131 14.42 -3.51 -0.77
C GLU A 131 14.95 -2.32 -1.59
N GLN A 132 14.86 -1.11 -1.03
CA GLN A 132 15.31 0.12 -1.68
C GLN A 132 16.84 0.15 -1.86
N ASP A 133 17.61 -0.27 -0.85
CA ASP A 133 19.07 -0.43 -0.97
C ASP A 133 19.42 -1.45 -2.06
N SER A 134 18.65 -2.54 -2.17
CA SER A 134 18.86 -3.55 -3.21
C SER A 134 18.58 -3.00 -4.60
N LEU A 135 17.47 -2.28 -4.79
CA LEU A 135 17.13 -1.62 -6.05
C LEU A 135 18.11 -0.50 -6.43
N LEU A 136 18.57 0.29 -5.45
CA LEU A 136 19.63 1.29 -5.63
C LEU A 136 20.89 0.63 -6.20
N ARG A 137 21.36 -0.46 -5.59
CA ARG A 137 22.56 -1.19 -6.04
C ARG A 137 22.41 -1.74 -7.46
N VAL A 138 21.24 -2.28 -7.78
CA VAL A 138 20.95 -2.85 -9.10
C VAL A 138 20.99 -1.76 -10.18
N TYR A 139 20.28 -0.65 -9.99
CA TYR A 139 20.31 0.47 -10.96
C TYR A 139 21.68 1.14 -11.04
N ASP A 140 22.35 1.32 -9.91
CA ASP A 140 23.68 1.93 -9.83
C ASP A 140 24.73 1.10 -10.59
N ALA A 141 24.66 -0.24 -10.50
CA ALA A 141 25.49 -1.13 -11.33
C ALA A 141 25.08 -1.05 -12.81
N LEU A 142 23.79 -1.13 -13.12
CA LEU A 142 23.26 -1.09 -14.49
C LEU A 142 23.70 0.16 -15.25
N PHE A 143 23.60 1.34 -14.62
CA PHE A 143 24.04 2.59 -15.23
C PHE A 143 25.55 2.59 -15.51
N ARG A 144 26.39 2.11 -14.57
CA ARG A 144 27.84 2.04 -14.80
C ARG A 144 28.20 1.10 -15.94
N ASP A 145 27.56 -0.06 -16.00
CA ASP A 145 27.79 -1.04 -17.06
C ASP A 145 27.38 -0.49 -18.44
N ALA A 146 26.35 0.36 -18.48
CA ALA A 146 25.94 1.09 -19.67
C ALA A 146 26.81 2.34 -20.00
N GLY A 147 27.82 2.66 -19.18
CA GLY A 147 28.65 3.85 -19.35
C GLY A 147 27.96 5.17 -18.97
N LEU A 148 26.83 5.10 -18.27
CA LEU A 148 26.08 6.24 -17.75
C LEU A 148 26.54 6.55 -16.32
N ALA A 149 26.64 7.83 -15.96
CA ALA A 149 27.02 8.23 -14.60
C ALA A 149 25.81 8.08 -13.65
N PRO A 150 25.83 7.17 -12.65
CA PRO A 150 24.67 6.96 -11.78
C PRO A 150 24.26 8.22 -11.00
N ALA A 151 25.22 9.08 -10.64
CA ALA A 151 24.97 10.34 -9.95
C ALA A 151 24.11 11.33 -10.76
N ALA A 152 24.08 11.21 -12.10
CA ALA A 152 23.21 12.00 -12.97
C ALA A 152 21.83 11.35 -13.19
N ARG A 153 21.68 10.07 -12.82
CA ARG A 153 20.48 9.26 -13.10
C ARG A 153 19.68 8.87 -11.86
N ILE A 154 20.27 8.99 -10.67
CA ILE A 154 19.66 8.54 -9.42
C ILE A 154 19.51 9.72 -8.46
N VAL A 155 18.28 9.91 -7.99
CA VAL A 155 17.91 10.82 -6.90
C VAL A 155 17.46 9.97 -5.72
N VAL A 156 18.03 10.19 -4.54
CA VAL A 156 17.61 9.50 -3.32
C VAL A 156 16.82 10.46 -2.45
N VAL A 157 15.61 10.08 -2.05
CA VAL A 157 14.83 10.78 -1.03
C VAL A 157 14.91 9.94 0.24
N ALA A 158 15.50 10.50 1.29
CA ALA A 158 15.65 9.73 2.51
C ALA A 158 15.72 10.59 3.78
N GLY A 159 15.38 9.94 4.89
CA GLY A 159 15.56 10.48 6.24
C GLY A 159 17.01 10.93 6.51
N THR A 160 17.19 11.99 7.29
CA THR A 160 18.48 12.69 7.42
C THR A 160 19.61 11.81 7.97
N ARG A 161 19.29 10.74 8.70
CA ARG A 161 20.27 9.83 9.32
C ARG A 161 20.07 8.37 8.88
N SER A 162 19.29 8.11 7.84
CA SER A 162 19.01 6.73 7.43
C SER A 162 20.24 6.06 6.79
N PRO A 163 20.37 4.73 6.90
CA PRO A 163 21.39 3.97 6.18
C PRO A 163 21.37 4.22 4.66
N LEU A 164 20.17 4.42 4.09
CA LEU A 164 20.01 4.73 2.68
C LEU A 164 20.63 6.08 2.31
N ALA A 165 20.42 7.12 3.14
CA ALA A 165 21.05 8.43 2.93
C ALA A 165 22.58 8.34 2.99
N VAL A 166 23.13 7.56 3.93
CA VAL A 166 24.58 7.33 4.03
C VAL A 166 25.13 6.62 2.80
N ALA A 167 24.45 5.56 2.33
CA ALA A 167 24.82 4.85 1.12
C ALA A 167 24.77 5.77 -0.11
N ALA A 168 23.71 6.59 -0.22
CA ALA A 168 23.53 7.53 -1.31
C ALA A 168 24.67 8.56 -1.41
N VAL A 169 25.04 9.16 -0.28
CA VAL A 169 26.17 10.10 -0.19
C VAL A 169 27.48 9.41 -0.54
N GLY A 170 27.71 8.20 -0.03
CA GLY A 170 28.91 7.40 -0.34
C GLY A 170 29.04 7.05 -1.83
N GLY A 171 27.91 6.85 -2.52
CA GLY A 171 27.83 6.60 -3.97
C GLY A 171 27.86 7.87 -4.84
N GLY A 172 27.83 9.06 -4.23
CA GLY A 172 27.81 10.34 -4.93
C GLY A 172 26.45 10.72 -5.53
N HIS A 173 25.37 10.07 -5.09
CA HIS A 173 24.01 10.36 -5.54
C HIS A 173 23.48 11.67 -4.94
N ARG A 174 22.61 12.35 -5.67
CA ARG A 174 21.89 13.51 -5.11
C ARG A 174 20.91 13.01 -4.05
N VAL A 175 20.93 13.65 -2.88
CA VAL A 175 20.01 13.35 -1.77
C VAL A 175 19.08 14.54 -1.55
N VAL A 176 17.78 14.30 -1.70
CA VAL A 176 16.72 15.18 -1.21
C VAL A 176 16.38 14.73 0.20
N ARG A 177 16.46 15.63 1.17
CA ARG A 177 16.24 15.27 2.58
C ARG A 177 14.76 15.23 2.88
N GLU A 178 14.30 14.09 3.38
CA GLU A 178 12.99 14.02 4.02
C GLU A 178 13.14 14.51 5.46
N VAL A 179 12.35 15.52 5.83
CA VAL A 179 12.39 16.04 7.21
C VAL A 179 11.69 15.02 8.10
N VAL A 180 12.25 14.74 9.28
CA VAL A 180 11.77 13.69 10.21
C VAL A 180 10.25 13.77 10.52
N HIS A 181 9.65 14.96 10.45
CA HIS A 181 8.20 15.15 10.63
C HIS A 181 7.33 14.83 9.39
N GLU A 182 7.95 14.52 8.25
CA GLU A 182 7.31 14.12 6.98
C GLU A 182 7.37 12.62 6.71
N ASP A 183 8.26 11.87 7.39
CA ASP A 183 8.36 10.40 7.31
C ASP A 183 7.24 9.70 8.09
N VAL A 184 6.01 10.20 7.90
CA VAL A 184 4.80 9.69 8.51
C VAL A 184 4.24 8.63 7.55
N PRO A 185 4.10 7.36 7.98
CA PRO A 185 3.49 6.33 7.15
C PRO A 185 2.15 6.81 6.59
N GLY A 186 1.92 6.67 5.28
CA GLY A 186 0.67 7.13 4.67
C GLY A 186 0.61 8.62 4.31
N ARG A 187 1.61 9.45 4.65
CA ARG A 187 1.62 10.86 4.22
C ARG A 187 1.78 10.97 2.71
N ALA A 188 0.83 11.62 2.04
CA ALA A 188 0.80 11.72 0.59
C ALA A 188 1.63 12.86 0.02
N LEU A 189 1.70 13.99 0.73
CA LEU A 189 2.39 15.20 0.26
C LEU A 189 3.85 15.27 0.72
N SER A 190 4.52 14.13 0.88
CA SER A 190 5.93 14.09 1.31
C SER A 190 6.89 14.25 0.13
N ALA A 191 8.17 14.52 0.41
CA ALA A 191 9.20 14.56 -0.63
C ALA A 191 9.29 13.24 -1.41
N SER A 192 9.09 12.11 -0.72
CA SER A 192 9.10 10.77 -1.34
C SER A 192 8.00 10.57 -2.39
N ALA A 193 6.88 11.29 -2.29
CA ALA A 193 5.83 11.27 -3.31
C ALA A 193 5.98 12.39 -4.35
N LEU A 194 6.34 13.60 -3.91
CA LEU A 194 6.37 14.80 -4.76
C LEU A 194 7.57 14.83 -5.72
N VAL A 195 8.73 14.31 -5.32
CA VAL A 195 9.92 14.24 -6.20
C VAL A 195 9.67 13.39 -7.45
N PRO A 196 9.23 12.12 -7.35
CA PRO A 196 8.95 11.31 -8.54
C PRO A 196 7.79 11.90 -9.37
N ALA A 197 6.74 12.43 -8.73
CA ALA A 197 5.62 13.05 -9.45
C ALA A 197 6.04 14.30 -10.25
N ALA A 198 6.85 15.18 -9.65
CA ALA A 198 7.37 16.37 -10.33
C ALA A 198 8.30 16.00 -11.50
N LEU A 199 9.14 14.98 -11.33
CA LEU A 199 10.00 14.47 -12.41
C LEU A 199 9.18 13.85 -13.54
N ALA A 200 8.09 13.15 -13.23
CA ALA A 200 7.18 12.57 -14.23
C ALA A 200 6.39 13.64 -15.00
N GLY A 201 6.28 14.85 -14.45
CA GLY A 201 5.64 16.00 -15.08
C GLY A 201 4.28 16.37 -14.50
N ALA A 202 3.89 15.82 -13.36
CA ALA A 202 2.66 16.21 -12.67
C ALA A 202 2.74 17.66 -12.17
N ASP A 203 1.60 18.37 -12.20
CA ASP A 203 1.47 19.74 -11.67
C ASP A 203 1.37 19.73 -10.14
N VAL A 204 2.51 19.53 -9.50
CA VAL A 204 2.63 19.49 -8.03
C VAL A 204 2.33 20.84 -7.39
N GLU A 205 2.50 21.97 -8.11
CA GLU A 205 2.16 23.29 -7.59
C GLU A 205 0.64 23.45 -7.42
N ARG A 206 -0.13 23.05 -8.44
CA ARG A 206 -1.58 23.00 -8.35
C ARG A 206 -2.05 22.04 -7.26
N LEU A 207 -1.46 20.84 -7.18
CA LEU A 207 -1.77 19.86 -6.13
C LEU A 207 -1.60 20.44 -4.72
N LEU A 208 -0.47 21.10 -4.45
CA LEU A 208 -0.22 21.77 -3.17
C LEU A 208 -1.08 23.04 -3.00
N GLY A 209 -1.55 23.64 -4.09
CA GLY A 209 -2.60 24.64 -4.12
C GLY A 209 -3.89 24.12 -3.49
N ASP A 210 -4.43 23.05 -4.08
CA ASP A 210 -5.66 22.38 -3.66
C ASP A 210 -5.62 21.95 -2.17
N ALA A 211 -4.48 21.42 -1.73
CA ALA A 211 -4.25 21.05 -0.34
C ALA A 211 -4.25 22.26 0.61
N ALA A 212 -3.60 23.36 0.23
CA ALA A 212 -3.52 24.55 1.08
C ALA A 212 -4.88 25.23 1.28
N ASP A 213 -5.80 25.11 0.32
CA ASP A 213 -7.12 25.71 0.41
C ASP A 213 -7.99 25.06 1.51
N VAL A 214 -7.80 23.76 1.78
CA VAL A 214 -8.54 23.05 2.84
C VAL A 214 -7.86 23.16 4.22
N LEU A 215 -6.55 23.42 4.26
CA LEU A 215 -5.75 23.40 5.49
C LEU A 215 -6.33 24.29 6.63
N PRO A 216 -6.80 25.53 6.41
CA PRO A 216 -7.37 26.36 7.48
C PRO A 216 -8.65 25.79 8.11
N LEU A 217 -9.39 24.94 7.38
CA LEU A 217 -10.64 24.34 7.87
C LEU A 217 -10.39 23.22 8.89
N LEU A 218 -9.22 22.58 8.82
CA LEU A 218 -8.88 21.41 9.65
C LEU A 218 -8.68 21.74 11.13
N GLY A 219 -8.52 23.02 11.49
CA GLY A 219 -8.49 23.47 12.89
C GLY A 219 -9.85 23.87 13.45
N SER A 220 -10.91 23.90 12.62
CA SER A 220 -12.22 24.40 13.04
C SER A 220 -13.07 23.31 13.70
N ALA A 221 -13.88 23.70 14.68
CA ALA A 221 -14.91 22.84 15.27
C ALA A 221 -16.13 22.65 14.35
N GLU A 222 -16.39 23.62 13.46
CA GLU A 222 -17.50 23.60 12.50
C GLU A 222 -16.98 23.69 11.06
N GLY A 223 -17.66 23.02 10.12
CA GLY A 223 -17.28 23.05 8.70
C GLY A 223 -15.95 22.37 8.38
N ASN A 224 -15.42 21.56 9.30
CA ASN A 224 -14.16 20.84 9.14
C ASN A 224 -14.42 19.49 8.44
N PRO A 225 -14.02 19.32 7.16
CA PRO A 225 -14.27 18.10 6.41
C PRO A 225 -13.52 16.89 6.97
N GLY A 226 -12.30 17.08 7.50
CA GLY A 226 -11.52 16.00 8.12
C GLY A 226 -12.16 15.50 9.41
N LEU A 227 -12.72 16.41 10.22
CA LEU A 227 -13.47 16.06 11.42
C LEU A 227 -14.76 15.30 11.07
N ALA A 228 -15.51 15.78 10.07
CA ALA A 228 -16.74 15.15 9.61
C ALA A 228 -16.50 13.71 9.15
N LEU A 229 -15.54 13.52 8.24
CA LEU A 229 -15.18 12.19 7.73
C LEU A 229 -14.63 11.29 8.85
N GLY A 230 -13.68 11.78 9.65
CA GLY A 230 -13.09 10.99 10.73
C GLY A 230 -14.09 10.58 11.81
N ALA A 231 -15.06 11.44 12.11
CA ALA A 231 -16.16 11.13 13.02
C ALA A 231 -17.11 10.07 12.44
N ALA A 232 -17.37 10.09 11.14
CA ALA A 232 -18.13 9.03 10.47
C ALA A 232 -17.39 7.69 10.51
N LEU A 233 -16.11 7.66 10.14
CA LEU A 233 -15.28 6.45 10.14
C LEU A 233 -15.15 5.84 11.54
N GLY A 234 -14.65 6.62 12.51
CA GLY A 234 -14.43 6.13 13.87
C GLY A 234 -15.75 5.89 14.63
N GLY A 235 -16.78 6.70 14.39
CA GLY A 235 -18.09 6.52 14.98
C GLY A 235 -18.79 5.25 14.51
N ALA A 236 -18.72 4.96 13.20
CA ALA A 236 -19.23 3.72 12.62
C ALA A 236 -18.48 2.49 13.16
N ALA A 237 -17.14 2.55 13.22
CA ALA A 237 -16.32 1.47 13.77
C ALA A 237 -16.67 1.15 15.23
N LEU A 238 -16.84 2.18 16.08
CA LEU A 238 -17.29 2.00 17.46
C LEU A 238 -18.72 1.42 17.58
N ALA A 239 -19.55 1.60 16.56
CA ALA A 239 -20.88 1.00 16.45
C ALA A 239 -20.87 -0.41 15.82
N GLY A 240 -19.68 -0.96 15.52
CA GLY A 240 -19.52 -2.29 14.91
C GLY A 240 -19.48 -2.29 13.38
N ARG A 241 -19.44 -1.12 12.73
CA ARG A 241 -19.25 -0.96 11.29
C ARG A 241 -17.79 -0.66 10.97
N ASP A 242 -16.93 -1.65 11.11
CA ASP A 242 -15.47 -1.53 10.99
C ASP A 242 -14.92 -1.96 9.62
N LYS A 243 -15.77 -2.40 8.67
CA LYS A 243 -15.38 -2.72 7.29
C LYS A 243 -15.65 -1.52 6.38
N LEU A 244 -14.59 -0.79 6.03
CA LEU A 244 -14.67 0.39 5.16
C LEU A 244 -14.58 -0.04 3.70
N LEU A 245 -15.67 0.05 2.96
CA LEU A 245 -15.66 -0.11 1.51
C LEU A 245 -15.47 1.26 0.86
N LEU A 246 -14.59 1.33 -0.13
CA LEU A 246 -14.35 2.52 -0.94
C LEU A 246 -14.97 2.33 -2.32
N ASP A 247 -15.91 3.19 -2.69
CA ASP A 247 -16.45 3.27 -4.05
C ASP A 247 -15.86 4.48 -4.78
N ASP A 248 -15.06 4.21 -5.80
CA ASP A 248 -14.41 5.20 -6.66
C ASP A 248 -14.79 5.05 -8.14
N ARG A 249 -15.83 4.26 -8.47
CA ARG A 249 -16.15 3.86 -9.86
C ARG A 249 -16.40 5.04 -10.80
N LEU A 250 -16.70 6.22 -10.25
CA LEU A 250 -16.96 7.46 -10.98
C LEU A 250 -15.92 8.56 -10.68
N SER A 251 -14.88 8.28 -9.91
CA SER A 251 -13.90 9.29 -9.51
C SER A 251 -12.94 9.65 -10.64
N ALA A 252 -12.58 10.92 -10.70
CA ALA A 252 -11.50 11.42 -11.55
C ALA A 252 -10.10 11.10 -10.98
N SER A 253 -10.02 10.64 -9.73
CA SER A 253 -8.76 10.38 -9.02
C SER A 253 -8.42 8.88 -9.05
N SER A 254 -7.69 8.44 -10.06
CA SER A 254 -7.22 7.06 -10.16
C SER A 254 -6.17 6.75 -9.09
N GLY A 255 -6.25 5.57 -8.44
CA GLY A 255 -5.27 5.12 -7.44
C GLY A 255 -5.44 5.69 -6.03
N LEU A 256 -6.43 6.56 -5.81
CA LEU A 256 -6.70 7.15 -4.50
C LEU A 256 -7.17 6.11 -3.46
N PRO A 257 -8.05 5.14 -3.78
CA PRO A 257 -8.49 4.14 -2.80
C PRO A 257 -7.38 3.27 -2.25
N GLU A 258 -6.40 2.88 -3.06
CA GLU A 258 -5.25 2.08 -2.61
C GLU A 258 -4.40 2.85 -1.60
N TRP A 259 -4.22 4.16 -1.82
CA TRP A 259 -3.55 5.01 -0.84
C TRP A 259 -4.37 5.15 0.46
N ILE A 260 -5.69 5.33 0.38
CA ILE A 260 -6.59 5.40 1.54
C ILE A 260 -6.56 4.08 2.32
N GLU A 261 -6.55 2.94 1.63
CA GLU A 261 -6.47 1.60 2.23
C GLU A 261 -5.26 1.51 3.15
N GLN A 262 -4.09 1.90 2.65
CA GLN A 262 -2.88 1.87 3.45
C GLN A 262 -2.93 2.83 4.64
N LEU A 263 -3.41 4.05 4.41
CA LEU A 263 -3.51 5.08 5.44
C LEU A 263 -4.41 4.62 6.60
N VAL A 264 -5.64 4.19 6.28
CA VAL A 264 -6.64 3.82 7.29
C VAL A 264 -6.23 2.55 8.02
N ALA A 265 -5.76 1.52 7.30
CA ALA A 265 -5.30 0.28 7.92
C ALA A 265 -4.10 0.52 8.84
N GLY A 266 -3.11 1.30 8.38
CA GLY A 266 -1.91 1.62 9.17
C GLY A 266 -2.20 2.49 10.40
N PHE A 267 -3.11 3.47 10.28
CA PHE A 267 -3.43 4.38 11.38
C PHE A 267 -4.26 3.71 12.48
N THR A 268 -5.19 2.83 12.09
CA THR A 268 -6.19 2.32 13.03
C THR A 268 -5.91 0.88 13.47
N GLY A 269 -5.25 0.07 12.65
CA GLY A 269 -5.07 -1.38 12.82
C GLY A 269 -3.99 -1.77 13.84
N LYS A 270 -4.26 -1.57 15.13
CA LYS A 270 -3.32 -1.91 16.20
C LYS A 270 -4.04 -2.12 17.54
N GLN A 271 -3.38 -2.83 18.46
CA GLN A 271 -3.89 -3.10 19.81
C GLN A 271 -5.28 -3.78 19.82
N GLY A 272 -5.54 -4.66 18.84
CA GLY A 272 -6.80 -5.38 18.69
C GLY A 272 -7.96 -4.52 18.17
N ARG A 273 -7.68 -3.31 17.68
CA ARG A 273 -8.66 -2.36 17.12
C ARG A 273 -8.29 -2.01 15.69
N GLY A 274 -9.25 -1.47 14.95
CA GLY A 274 -8.99 -0.86 13.65
C GLY A 274 -10.20 -0.87 12.74
N ILE A 275 -10.04 -0.19 11.61
CA ILE A 275 -10.98 -0.20 10.47
C ILE A 275 -10.30 -1.00 9.37
N LEU A 276 -10.98 -2.00 8.82
CA LEU A 276 -10.52 -2.76 7.65
C LEU A 276 -10.99 -2.04 6.38
N PRO A 277 -10.12 -1.31 5.66
CA PRO A 277 -10.44 -0.86 4.32
C PRO A 277 -10.46 -2.02 3.33
N VAL A 278 -11.39 -1.97 2.39
CA VAL A 278 -11.61 -2.97 1.34
C VAL A 278 -11.81 -2.21 0.03
N VAL A 279 -10.83 -2.30 -0.86
CA VAL A 279 -10.83 -1.64 -2.18
C VAL A 279 -11.36 -2.58 -3.25
N GLY A 280 -12.16 -2.05 -4.17
CA GLY A 280 -12.64 -2.80 -5.35
C GLY A 280 -13.56 -3.98 -5.02
N ALA A 281 -14.19 -3.99 -3.84
CA ALA A 281 -15.17 -4.99 -3.45
C ALA A 281 -16.60 -4.44 -3.58
N ASP A 282 -17.51 -5.32 -3.97
CA ASP A 282 -18.93 -5.04 -3.89
C ASP A 282 -19.41 -5.12 -2.44
N ARG A 283 -20.51 -4.43 -2.15
CA ARG A 283 -21.20 -4.49 -0.87
C ARG A 283 -21.73 -5.89 -0.64
N ASN A 284 -21.47 -6.46 0.54
CA ASN A 284 -22.15 -7.69 0.98
C ASN A 284 -23.45 -7.36 1.73
N ASP A 285 -23.71 -6.07 1.98
CA ASP A 285 -24.85 -5.54 2.75
C ASP A 285 -24.92 -6.15 4.15
N THR A 286 -23.74 -6.46 4.72
CA THR A 286 -23.62 -6.89 6.10
C THR A 286 -23.69 -5.68 7.04
N ARG A 287 -24.03 -5.95 8.31
CA ARG A 287 -24.26 -4.89 9.30
C ARG A 287 -22.98 -4.17 9.75
N ASP A 288 -21.82 -4.68 9.37
CA ASP A 288 -20.50 -4.19 9.75
C ASP A 288 -19.78 -3.40 8.62
N GLU A 289 -20.43 -3.20 7.48
CA GLU A 289 -19.88 -2.43 6.35
C GLU A 289 -20.25 -0.94 6.45
N LEU A 290 -19.30 -0.05 6.18
CA LEU A 290 -19.49 1.37 5.91
C LEU A 290 -18.98 1.68 4.51
N VAL A 291 -19.83 2.24 3.64
CA VAL A 291 -19.44 2.60 2.28
C VAL A 291 -19.14 4.08 2.18
N VAL A 292 -17.91 4.43 1.81
CA VAL A 292 -17.52 5.79 1.48
C VAL A 292 -17.35 5.91 -0.03
N ALA A 293 -18.19 6.75 -0.63
CA ALA A 293 -18.16 7.07 -2.05
C ALA A 293 -17.29 8.31 -2.31
N ILE A 294 -16.35 8.20 -3.25
CA ILE A 294 -15.48 9.29 -3.70
C ILE A 294 -16.07 9.84 -5.00
N GLU A 295 -16.52 11.09 -4.98
CA GLU A 295 -17.13 11.77 -6.16
C GLU A 295 -18.41 11.13 -6.70
N SER A 296 -18.88 10.07 -6.05
CA SER A 296 -20.07 9.31 -6.42
C SER A 296 -21.16 9.43 -5.35
N ASP A 297 -22.37 9.07 -5.75
CA ASP A 297 -23.56 9.11 -4.92
C ASP A 297 -23.85 7.74 -4.27
N ASP A 298 -23.05 6.73 -4.54
CA ASP A 298 -23.32 5.33 -4.17
C ASP A 298 -22.62 4.95 -2.86
N GLY A 299 -23.04 5.56 -1.74
CA GLY A 299 -22.41 5.31 -0.43
C GLY A 299 -23.17 5.89 0.76
N ASP A 300 -22.76 5.47 1.96
CA ASP A 300 -23.25 6.02 3.24
C ASP A 300 -22.72 7.44 3.47
N VAL A 301 -21.47 7.67 3.08
CA VAL A 301 -20.75 8.94 3.16
C VAL A 301 -20.24 9.28 1.76
N ARG A 302 -20.43 10.52 1.32
CA ARG A 302 -19.88 11.05 0.06
C ARG A 302 -18.76 12.03 0.36
N VAL A 303 -17.66 11.92 -0.38
CA VAL A 303 -16.44 12.72 -0.20
C VAL A 303 -16.02 13.30 -1.55
N ASP A 304 -16.08 14.63 -1.68
CA ASP A 304 -15.79 15.34 -2.93
C ASP A 304 -14.71 16.40 -2.76
N GLY A 305 -13.77 16.45 -3.71
CA GLY A 305 -12.80 17.53 -3.78
C GLY A 305 -11.57 17.15 -4.60
N PRO A 306 -10.74 18.16 -4.93
CA PRO A 306 -9.52 17.92 -5.68
C PRO A 306 -8.54 17.03 -4.90
N LEU A 307 -7.71 16.28 -5.63
CA LEU A 307 -6.78 15.29 -5.08
C LEU A 307 -5.89 15.83 -3.94
N GLY A 308 -5.38 17.05 -4.06
CA GLY A 308 -4.56 17.67 -3.00
C GLY A 308 -5.33 17.87 -1.69
N ALA A 309 -6.61 18.22 -1.77
CA ALA A 309 -7.48 18.34 -0.61
C ALA A 309 -7.86 16.96 -0.04
N GLN A 310 -8.13 15.96 -0.91
CA GLN A 310 -8.42 14.58 -0.51
C GLN A 310 -7.30 14.04 0.40
N PHE A 311 -6.04 14.18 -0.01
CA PHE A 311 -4.89 13.71 0.77
C PHE A 311 -4.88 14.26 2.21
N LEU A 312 -4.97 15.57 2.40
CA LEU A 312 -4.97 16.15 3.74
C LEU A 312 -6.19 15.76 4.57
N VAL A 313 -7.36 15.69 3.93
CA VAL A 313 -8.63 15.41 4.61
C VAL A 313 -8.67 13.96 5.08
N TRP A 314 -8.20 13.02 4.27
CA TRP A 314 -8.09 11.61 4.65
C TRP A 314 -7.02 11.38 5.71
N GLU A 315 -5.85 12.02 5.62
CA GLU A 315 -4.82 11.97 6.68
C GLU A 315 -5.40 12.42 8.03
N TYR A 316 -6.12 13.54 8.02
CA TYR A 316 -6.77 14.09 9.20
C TYR A 316 -7.89 13.17 9.72
N ALA A 317 -8.75 12.69 8.83
CA ALA A 317 -9.87 11.82 9.16
C ALA A 317 -9.40 10.49 9.77
N ALA A 318 -8.36 9.88 9.22
CA ALA A 318 -7.76 8.67 9.76
C ALA A 318 -7.19 8.90 11.16
N ALA A 319 -6.56 10.05 11.42
CA ALA A 319 -6.08 10.41 12.76
C ALA A 319 -7.23 10.62 13.76
N VAL A 320 -8.31 11.28 13.35
CA VAL A 320 -9.53 11.42 14.17
C VAL A 320 -10.16 10.05 14.47
N ALA A 321 -10.25 9.17 13.48
CA ALA A 321 -10.77 7.81 13.66
C ALA A 321 -9.88 7.00 14.62
N ALA A 322 -8.56 7.07 14.48
CA ALA A 322 -7.61 6.46 15.41
C ALA A 322 -7.78 6.99 16.85
N HIS A 323 -7.98 8.30 17.01
CA HIS A 323 -8.25 8.90 18.32
C HIS A 323 -9.55 8.37 18.95
N LEU A 324 -10.65 8.28 18.18
CA LEU A 324 -11.90 7.68 18.64
C LEU A 324 -11.74 6.21 19.03
N LEU A 325 -10.92 5.48 18.27
CA LEU A 325 -10.55 4.09 18.55
C LEU A 325 -9.51 3.98 19.66
N GLY A 326 -9.03 5.07 20.26
CA GLY A 326 -8.08 5.06 21.37
C GLY A 326 -6.72 4.44 21.00
N VAL A 327 -6.28 4.59 19.76
CA VAL A 327 -4.97 4.14 19.27
C VAL A 327 -4.15 5.31 18.73
N ALA A 328 -2.83 5.22 18.84
CA ALA A 328 -1.94 6.23 18.29
C ALA A 328 -1.67 5.95 16.80
N PRO A 329 -1.92 6.90 15.89
CA PRO A 329 -1.94 6.63 14.47
C PRO A 329 -0.57 6.25 13.90
N LEU A 330 0.54 6.75 14.47
CA LEU A 330 1.86 6.52 13.90
C LEU A 330 2.64 5.38 14.56
N ASP A 331 2.18 4.88 15.71
CA ASP A 331 2.74 3.68 16.34
C ASP A 331 2.69 2.49 15.35
N ARG A 332 3.83 1.82 15.15
CA ARG A 332 3.97 0.61 14.32
C ARG A 332 4.55 -0.57 15.12
N PRO A 333 3.88 -1.02 16.20
CA PRO A 333 4.42 -2.03 17.09
C PRO A 333 4.63 -3.39 16.39
N ASP A 334 3.91 -3.64 15.28
CA ASP A 334 3.94 -4.93 14.59
C ASP A 334 4.83 -4.93 13.34
N ALA A 335 5.51 -3.83 13.01
CA ALA A 335 6.39 -3.75 11.83
C ALA A 335 7.78 -4.36 12.07
N ALA A 336 8.32 -4.24 13.29
CA ALA A 336 9.71 -4.63 13.57
C ALA A 336 9.95 -6.15 13.52
N GLU A 337 8.95 -6.96 13.89
CA GLU A 337 9.07 -8.42 13.91
C GLU A 337 9.25 -9.04 12.52
N PRO A 338 8.38 -8.79 11.52
CA PRO A 338 8.58 -9.33 10.18
C PRO A 338 9.88 -8.83 9.52
N GLU A 339 10.28 -7.58 9.78
CA GLU A 339 11.58 -7.05 9.33
C GLU A 339 12.75 -7.85 9.95
N GLY A 340 12.69 -8.13 11.25
CA GLY A 340 13.65 -8.96 11.95
C GLY A 340 13.69 -10.41 11.43
N ASN A 341 12.53 -11.01 11.18
CA ASN A 341 12.41 -12.36 10.61
C ASN A 341 13.04 -12.41 9.22
N THR A 342 12.74 -11.42 8.37
CA THR A 342 13.31 -11.28 7.03
C THR A 342 14.83 -11.17 7.08
N ALA A 343 15.37 -10.31 7.96
CA ALA A 343 16.81 -10.17 8.13
C ALA A 343 17.48 -11.48 8.59
N ALA A 344 16.84 -12.23 9.50
CA ALA A 344 17.34 -13.53 9.95
C ALA A 344 17.33 -14.58 8.81
N LEU A 345 16.28 -14.59 7.99
CA LEU A 345 16.15 -15.47 6.83
C LEU A 345 17.20 -15.18 5.75
N LEU A 346 17.48 -13.91 5.48
CA LEU A 346 18.53 -13.49 4.52
C LEU A 346 19.95 -13.84 4.97
N ALA A 347 20.16 -14.09 6.25
CA ALA A 347 21.44 -14.56 6.78
C ALA A 347 21.64 -16.08 6.58
N LEU A 348 20.61 -16.82 6.20
CA LEU A 348 20.70 -18.25 5.92
C LEU A 348 21.27 -18.50 4.52
N PRO A 349 22.07 -19.57 4.34
CA PRO A 349 22.57 -19.93 3.01
C PRO A 349 21.48 -20.44 2.08
N VAL A 350 20.38 -20.99 2.63
CA VAL A 350 19.23 -21.51 1.91
C VAL A 350 17.98 -21.18 2.73
N LEU A 351 16.96 -20.63 2.08
CA LEU A 351 15.68 -20.32 2.73
C LEU A 351 14.91 -21.61 3.04
N PRO A 352 14.18 -21.65 4.18
CA PRO A 352 13.40 -22.82 4.54
C PRO A 352 12.17 -22.94 3.61
N ALA A 353 12.15 -23.97 2.77
CA ALA A 353 10.97 -24.30 1.96
C ALA A 353 9.88 -24.99 2.79
N GLY A 354 10.28 -25.86 3.73
CA GLY A 354 9.38 -26.77 4.43
C GLY A 354 8.82 -27.87 3.52
N ALA A 355 8.32 -28.97 4.09
CA ALA A 355 7.56 -29.95 3.30
C ALA A 355 6.13 -29.43 3.09
N PRO A 356 5.55 -29.54 1.88
CA PRO A 356 4.16 -29.18 1.66
C PRO A 356 3.22 -30.16 2.37
N ALA A 357 2.09 -29.66 2.84
CA ALA A 357 1.00 -30.45 3.39
C ALA A 357 0.25 -31.23 2.29
N LEU A 358 0.08 -30.62 1.12
CA LEU A 358 -0.39 -31.26 -0.11
C LEU A 358 0.22 -30.58 -1.34
N VAL A 359 0.19 -31.30 -2.47
CA VAL A 359 0.59 -30.78 -3.79
C VAL A 359 -0.55 -31.02 -4.76
N ASP A 360 -1.01 -29.96 -5.41
CA ASP A 360 -2.08 -29.99 -6.42
C ASP A 360 -1.55 -29.35 -7.72
N GLY A 361 -1.04 -30.21 -8.62
CA GLY A 361 -0.39 -29.78 -9.85
C GLY A 361 0.83 -28.88 -9.58
N PRO A 362 0.87 -27.64 -10.12
CA PRO A 362 1.98 -26.71 -9.93
C PRO A 362 1.96 -25.99 -8.56
N VAL A 363 1.01 -26.30 -7.68
CA VAL A 363 0.81 -25.61 -6.40
C VAL A 363 1.16 -26.50 -5.21
N GLU A 364 2.10 -26.03 -4.41
CA GLU A 364 2.44 -26.61 -3.11
C GLU A 364 1.70 -25.85 -2.01
N VAL A 365 0.97 -26.56 -1.14
CA VAL A 365 0.23 -25.96 -0.02
C VAL A 365 1.01 -26.17 1.27
N HIS A 366 1.24 -25.09 2.00
CA HIS A 366 1.90 -25.10 3.31
C HIS A 366 0.98 -24.49 4.36
N GLY A 367 1.01 -25.04 5.56
CA GLY A 367 0.17 -24.63 6.68
C GLY A 367 -0.72 -25.78 7.17
N PRO A 368 -1.54 -25.52 8.21
CA PRO A 368 -2.34 -26.54 8.88
C PRO A 368 -3.64 -26.83 8.12
N VAL A 369 -3.55 -27.45 6.94
CA VAL A 369 -4.71 -27.84 6.11
C VAL A 369 -5.02 -29.32 6.24
N THR A 370 -6.31 -29.69 6.16
CA THR A 370 -6.75 -31.10 6.10
C THR A 370 -7.33 -31.51 4.76
N ALA A 371 -7.57 -30.52 3.89
CA ALA A 371 -8.03 -30.71 2.53
C ALA A 371 -7.04 -31.54 1.69
N LYS A 372 -7.56 -32.12 0.60
CA LYS A 372 -6.80 -33.02 -0.29
C LYS A 372 -6.52 -32.41 -1.67
N ASP A 373 -7.12 -31.26 -1.94
CA ASP A 373 -7.06 -30.50 -3.18
C ASP A 373 -7.27 -29.02 -2.89
N LEU A 374 -7.00 -28.16 -3.87
CA LEU A 374 -7.15 -26.71 -3.72
C LEU A 374 -8.60 -26.24 -3.47
N PRO A 375 -9.65 -26.78 -4.13
CA PRO A 375 -11.02 -26.42 -3.81
C PRO A 375 -11.35 -26.67 -2.34
N GLY A 376 -10.91 -27.80 -1.78
CA GLY A 376 -11.05 -28.09 -0.36
C GLY A 376 -10.30 -27.11 0.53
N VAL A 377 -9.10 -26.67 0.15
CA VAL A 377 -8.33 -25.65 0.89
C VAL A 377 -9.08 -24.32 0.93
N PHE A 378 -9.64 -23.88 -0.21
CA PHE A 378 -10.43 -22.66 -0.26
C PHE A 378 -11.70 -22.77 0.59
N ALA A 379 -12.40 -23.91 0.55
CA ALA A 379 -13.54 -24.15 1.42
C ALA A 379 -13.16 -24.12 2.91
N GLU A 380 -12.04 -24.73 3.30
CA GLU A 380 -11.52 -24.69 4.68
C GLU A 380 -11.20 -23.26 5.13
N LEU A 381 -10.53 -22.46 4.28
CA LEU A 381 -10.20 -21.07 4.57
C LEU A 381 -11.46 -20.21 4.74
N LEU A 382 -12.42 -20.33 3.81
CA LEU A 382 -13.68 -19.58 3.87
C LEU A 382 -14.51 -19.97 5.09
N HIS A 383 -14.54 -21.25 5.46
CA HIS A 383 -15.24 -21.73 6.65
C HIS A 383 -14.57 -21.26 7.96
N ALA A 384 -13.27 -21.01 7.94
CA ALA A 384 -12.53 -20.50 9.10
C ALA A 384 -12.76 -19.00 9.35
N VAL A 385 -13.34 -18.26 8.39
CA VAL A 385 -13.61 -16.82 8.56
C VAL A 385 -14.73 -16.61 9.58
N PRO A 386 -14.49 -15.86 10.68
CA PRO A 386 -15.54 -15.53 11.65
C PRO A 386 -16.67 -14.68 11.05
N ASP A 387 -17.83 -14.64 11.71
CA ASP A 387 -18.99 -13.85 11.29
C ASP A 387 -18.70 -12.34 11.20
N ASP A 388 -17.75 -11.83 11.98
CA ASP A 388 -17.25 -10.44 11.96
C ASP A 388 -15.88 -10.31 11.27
N GLY A 389 -15.41 -11.39 10.66
CA GLY A 389 -14.06 -11.54 10.11
C GLY A 389 -13.91 -11.21 8.64
N TYR A 390 -12.75 -11.53 8.08
CA TYR A 390 -12.42 -11.34 6.67
C TYR A 390 -11.38 -12.35 6.20
N LEU A 391 -11.31 -12.57 4.89
CA LEU A 391 -10.21 -13.27 4.24
C LEU A 391 -9.27 -12.24 3.61
N ALA A 392 -7.97 -12.36 3.88
CA ALA A 392 -6.95 -11.55 3.22
C ALA A 392 -6.06 -12.41 2.32
N ILE A 393 -5.98 -12.04 1.05
CA ILE A 393 -5.08 -12.65 0.08
C ILE A 393 -3.86 -11.74 -0.09
N THR A 394 -2.66 -12.29 0.02
CA THR A 394 -1.42 -11.53 -0.21
C THR A 394 -0.52 -12.27 -1.18
N ALA A 395 -0.19 -11.64 -2.31
CA ALA A 395 0.61 -12.25 -3.37
C ALA A 395 2.02 -11.63 -3.47
N TYR A 396 3.04 -12.48 -3.43
CA TYR A 396 4.44 -12.16 -3.71
C TYR A 396 4.80 -12.71 -5.09
N LEU A 397 4.24 -12.09 -6.12
CA LEU A 397 4.45 -12.42 -7.52
C LEU A 397 4.62 -11.13 -8.33
N ASP A 398 4.86 -11.31 -9.62
CA ASP A 398 4.93 -10.25 -10.61
C ASP A 398 3.53 -9.75 -10.99
N ARG A 399 3.20 -8.51 -10.59
CA ARG A 399 1.88 -7.91 -10.88
C ARG A 399 1.62 -7.68 -12.37
N LEU A 400 2.67 -7.68 -13.19
CA LEU A 400 2.58 -7.43 -14.62
C LEU A 400 2.58 -8.71 -15.45
N ALA A 401 2.79 -9.88 -14.83
CA ALA A 401 2.90 -11.16 -15.55
C ALA A 401 1.61 -11.53 -16.31
N ALA A 402 0.44 -11.08 -15.85
CA ALA A 402 -0.82 -11.30 -16.56
C ALA A 402 -0.80 -10.71 -17.98
N PHE A 403 -0.09 -9.59 -18.20
CA PHE A 403 0.02 -8.95 -19.51
C PHE A 403 0.91 -9.72 -20.50
N ASP A 404 1.71 -10.68 -20.02
CA ASP A 404 2.50 -11.56 -20.87
C ASP A 404 1.71 -12.79 -21.34
N ALA A 405 0.46 -12.96 -20.87
CA ALA A 405 -0.37 -14.09 -21.24
C ALA A 405 -0.56 -14.14 -22.77
N PRO A 406 -0.48 -15.33 -23.40
CA PRO A 406 -0.67 -15.46 -24.84
C PRO A 406 -2.07 -14.99 -25.24
N VAL A 407 -2.12 -13.99 -26.12
CA VAL A 407 -3.37 -13.51 -26.73
C VAL A 407 -3.41 -13.97 -28.20
N PRO A 408 -4.56 -14.46 -28.72
CA PRO A 408 -4.72 -14.77 -30.13
C PRO A 408 -4.36 -13.60 -31.06
N GLU A 409 -3.77 -13.90 -32.21
CA GLU A 409 -3.48 -12.87 -33.22
C GLU A 409 -4.79 -12.24 -33.73
N GLY A 410 -4.88 -10.91 -33.69
CA GLY A 410 -6.09 -10.17 -34.06
C GLY A 410 -7.19 -10.15 -33.00
N ALA A 411 -6.88 -10.54 -31.76
CA ALA A 411 -7.82 -10.41 -30.65
C ALA A 411 -8.26 -8.96 -30.46
N ASP A 412 -9.55 -8.79 -30.18
CA ASP A 412 -10.08 -7.51 -29.75
C ASP A 412 -9.73 -7.23 -28.27
N PHE A 413 -10.08 -6.03 -27.81
CA PHE A 413 -9.78 -5.60 -26.45
C PHE A 413 -10.47 -6.46 -25.37
N GLU A 414 -11.66 -7.00 -25.67
CA GLU A 414 -12.40 -7.86 -24.74
C GLU A 414 -11.67 -9.20 -24.58
N GLN A 415 -11.27 -9.82 -25.69
CA GLN A 415 -10.50 -11.05 -25.69
C GLN A 415 -9.12 -10.91 -25.02
N MET A 416 -8.46 -9.75 -25.20
CA MET A 416 -7.23 -9.42 -24.48
C MET A 416 -7.46 -9.34 -22.97
N THR A 417 -8.52 -8.65 -22.56
CA THR A 417 -8.88 -8.47 -21.15
C THR A 417 -9.20 -9.82 -20.50
N ASP A 418 -9.98 -10.68 -21.17
CA ASP A 418 -10.30 -12.02 -20.68
C ASP A 418 -9.05 -12.88 -20.49
N ALA A 419 -8.10 -12.83 -21.44
CA ALA A 419 -6.84 -13.56 -21.33
C ALA A 419 -5.99 -13.09 -20.14
N TRP A 420 -5.92 -11.77 -19.90
CA TRP A 420 -5.21 -11.20 -18.76
C TRP A 420 -5.89 -11.54 -17.44
N LEU A 421 -7.22 -11.43 -17.34
CA LEU A 421 -7.98 -11.80 -16.15
C LEU A 421 -7.82 -13.30 -15.81
N ALA A 422 -7.75 -14.16 -16.81
CA ALA A 422 -7.52 -15.60 -16.64
C ALA A 422 -6.07 -15.94 -16.21
N ALA A 423 -5.15 -14.98 -16.26
CA ALA A 423 -3.75 -15.11 -15.86
C ALA A 423 -3.35 -14.23 -14.65
N ASP A 424 -4.28 -13.41 -14.14
CA ASP A 424 -4.03 -12.51 -13.02
C ASP A 424 -4.37 -13.16 -11.68
N ALA A 425 -3.40 -13.18 -10.77
CA ALA A 425 -3.59 -13.67 -9.40
C ALA A 425 -4.64 -12.84 -8.63
N ALA A 426 -4.82 -11.56 -8.98
CA ALA A 426 -5.82 -10.69 -8.36
C ALA A 426 -7.26 -11.14 -8.65
N THR A 427 -7.49 -11.89 -9.75
CA THR A 427 -8.80 -12.49 -10.09
C THR A 427 -9.24 -13.52 -9.05
N LEU A 428 -8.34 -14.05 -8.22
CA LEU A 428 -8.70 -14.96 -7.13
C LEU A 428 -9.64 -14.30 -6.10
N ARG A 429 -9.46 -12.99 -5.85
CA ARG A 429 -10.26 -12.24 -4.87
C ARG A 429 -11.76 -12.25 -5.21
N PRO A 430 -12.22 -11.77 -6.39
CA PRO A 430 -13.64 -11.80 -6.72
C PRO A 430 -14.21 -13.23 -6.76
N LEU A 431 -13.42 -14.23 -7.21
CA LEU A 431 -13.88 -15.62 -7.23
C LEU A 431 -14.18 -16.16 -5.82
N LEU A 432 -13.30 -15.89 -4.85
CA LEU A 432 -13.53 -16.29 -3.46
C LEU A 432 -14.58 -15.40 -2.77
N ALA A 433 -14.65 -14.11 -3.10
CA ALA A 433 -15.67 -13.21 -2.56
C ALA A 433 -17.10 -13.68 -2.92
N LEU A 434 -17.32 -14.23 -4.12
CA LEU A 434 -18.61 -14.80 -4.52
C LEU A 434 -19.05 -16.04 -3.71
N ARG A 435 -18.17 -16.57 -2.86
CA ARG A 435 -18.41 -17.77 -2.04
C ARG A 435 -18.59 -17.46 -0.55
N THR A 436 -18.54 -16.20 -0.17
CA THR A 436 -18.70 -15.78 1.22
C THR A 436 -19.48 -14.47 1.30
N ASN A 437 -20.16 -14.24 2.42
CA ASN A 437 -20.77 -12.94 2.72
C ASN A 437 -19.80 -12.06 3.54
N ARG A 438 -18.52 -12.42 3.60
CA ARG A 438 -17.48 -11.70 4.33
C ARG A 438 -16.51 -11.02 3.37
N PRO A 439 -15.96 -9.86 3.72
CA PRO A 439 -14.99 -9.19 2.86
C PRO A 439 -13.78 -10.08 2.53
N VAL A 440 -13.37 -10.02 1.26
CA VAL A 440 -12.12 -10.62 0.77
C VAL A 440 -11.23 -9.51 0.24
N THR A 441 -10.08 -9.31 0.88
CA THR A 441 -9.07 -8.33 0.44
C THR A 441 -7.99 -9.00 -0.40
N PHE A 442 -7.32 -8.21 -1.24
CA PHE A 442 -6.16 -8.64 -2.01
C PHE A 442 -5.07 -7.56 -1.96
N GLY A 443 -3.84 -7.96 -1.70
CA GLY A 443 -2.68 -7.07 -1.70
C GLY A 443 -1.43 -7.70 -2.30
N TRP A 444 -0.61 -6.88 -2.95
CA TRP A 444 0.73 -7.28 -3.38
C TRP A 444 1.71 -7.15 -2.21
N GLY A 445 2.39 -8.24 -1.87
CA GLY A 445 3.10 -8.43 -0.61
C GLY A 445 3.99 -7.27 -0.16
N ALA A 446 4.99 -6.90 -0.96
CA ALA A 446 5.92 -5.81 -0.63
C ALA A 446 5.23 -4.44 -0.46
N ARG A 447 4.07 -4.21 -1.10
CA ARG A 447 3.22 -3.03 -0.88
C ARG A 447 2.55 -3.07 0.49
N SER A 448 2.08 -4.25 0.90
CA SER A 448 1.22 -4.45 2.07
C SER A 448 1.94 -4.52 3.42
N LEU A 449 3.26 -4.78 3.45
CA LEU A 449 4.04 -5.06 4.67
C LEU A 449 3.86 -4.03 5.80
N HIS A 450 3.91 -2.74 5.45
CA HIS A 450 3.97 -1.65 6.42
C HIS A 450 2.61 -1.06 6.82
N ALA A 451 1.57 -1.29 6.02
CA ALA A 451 0.27 -0.64 6.18
C ALA A 451 -0.84 -1.65 6.51
N THR A 452 -1.40 -2.33 5.50
CA THR A 452 -2.40 -3.40 5.74
C THR A 452 -1.81 -4.54 6.57
N GLY A 453 -0.51 -4.80 6.46
CA GLY A 453 0.22 -5.73 7.33
C GLY A 453 0.17 -5.34 8.82
N GLN A 454 0.19 -4.06 9.16
CA GLN A 454 0.01 -3.60 10.55
C GLN A 454 -1.39 -3.97 11.05
N TYR A 455 -2.43 -3.77 10.24
CA TYR A 455 -3.80 -4.21 10.58
C TYR A 455 -3.92 -5.74 10.70
N HIS A 456 -3.38 -6.49 9.75
CA HIS A 456 -3.45 -7.95 9.73
C HIS A 456 -2.79 -8.59 10.97
N LYS A 457 -1.73 -7.97 11.47
CA LYS A 457 -1.01 -8.41 12.67
C LYS A 457 -1.64 -7.86 13.95
N GLY A 458 -1.79 -6.54 14.04
CA GLY A 458 -2.14 -5.80 15.25
C GLY A 458 -3.62 -5.46 15.42
N GLY A 459 -4.44 -5.58 14.38
CA GLY A 459 -5.88 -5.33 14.42
C GLY A 459 -6.68 -6.45 15.11
N PRO A 460 -8.02 -6.44 15.02
CA PRO A 460 -8.87 -7.45 15.65
C PRO A 460 -8.51 -8.90 15.26
N GLN A 461 -8.71 -9.86 16.16
CA GLN A 461 -8.39 -11.29 15.93
C GLN A 461 -9.45 -12.02 15.09
N ASN A 462 -9.78 -11.48 13.92
CA ASN A 462 -10.86 -11.98 13.06
C ASN A 462 -10.46 -12.16 11.57
N GLY A 463 -9.17 -12.06 11.25
CA GLY A 463 -8.65 -12.31 9.90
C GLY A 463 -8.21 -13.76 9.68
N VAL A 464 -8.46 -14.28 8.47
CA VAL A 464 -7.88 -15.51 7.92
C VAL A 464 -7.02 -15.13 6.71
N PHE A 465 -5.86 -15.76 6.55
CA PHE A 465 -4.83 -15.30 5.61
C PHE A 465 -4.45 -16.36 4.58
N LEU A 466 -4.40 -15.93 3.32
CA LEU A 466 -3.91 -16.71 2.20
C LEU A 466 -2.70 -16.00 1.59
N GLN A 467 -1.51 -16.57 1.75
CA GLN A 467 -0.29 -16.05 1.14
C GLN A 467 0.03 -16.82 -0.15
N ILE A 468 0.33 -16.11 -1.24
CA ILE A 468 0.79 -16.70 -2.50
C ILE A 468 2.24 -16.30 -2.73
N THR A 469 3.08 -17.28 -3.03
CA THR A 469 4.50 -17.08 -3.42
C THR A 469 4.78 -17.90 -4.67
N GLY A 470 5.87 -17.64 -5.38
CA GLY A 470 6.20 -18.42 -6.57
C GLY A 470 7.69 -18.53 -6.83
N ALA A 471 8.09 -19.67 -7.40
CA ALA A 471 9.45 -19.92 -7.84
C ALA A 471 9.92 -18.86 -8.84
N VAL A 472 11.21 -18.51 -8.77
CA VAL A 472 11.85 -17.56 -9.69
C VAL A 472 12.86 -18.35 -10.52
N ASP A 473 12.63 -18.45 -11.82
CA ASP A 473 13.58 -19.08 -12.73
C ASP A 473 14.74 -18.14 -13.10
N ASP A 474 14.41 -16.85 -13.25
CA ASP A 474 15.24 -15.83 -13.90
C ASP A 474 15.53 -14.65 -12.94
N ASP A 475 16.38 -14.90 -11.94
CA ASP A 475 16.60 -13.98 -10.82
C ASP A 475 17.57 -12.81 -11.13
N VAL A 476 17.52 -11.76 -10.30
CA VAL A 476 18.40 -10.58 -10.37
C VAL A 476 19.34 -10.58 -9.16
N PRO A 477 20.68 -10.65 -9.36
CA PRO A 477 21.63 -10.54 -8.27
C PRO A 477 21.65 -9.12 -7.70
N VAL A 478 21.88 -8.99 -6.39
CA VAL A 478 22.02 -7.69 -5.73
C VAL A 478 23.50 -7.38 -5.50
N PRO A 479 24.08 -6.36 -6.17
CA PRO A 479 25.51 -6.05 -6.06
C PRO A 479 25.99 -5.83 -4.62
N GLY A 480 26.96 -6.63 -4.19
CA GLY A 480 27.55 -6.55 -2.84
C GLY A 480 26.70 -7.15 -1.72
N ARG A 481 25.64 -7.90 -2.04
CA ARG A 481 24.82 -8.66 -1.08
C ARG A 481 24.90 -10.17 -1.37
N PRO A 482 24.70 -11.03 -0.36
CA PRO A 482 24.77 -12.49 -0.52
C PRO A 482 23.48 -13.13 -1.06
N TYR A 483 22.46 -12.31 -1.36
CA TYR A 483 21.14 -12.75 -1.81
C TYR A 483 20.77 -12.07 -3.14
N THR A 484 19.76 -12.63 -3.81
CA THR A 484 19.13 -12.08 -5.02
C THR A 484 17.83 -11.36 -4.69
N LEU A 485 17.23 -10.66 -5.67
CA LEU A 485 15.94 -10.01 -5.48
C LEU A 485 14.80 -11.02 -5.23
N GLY A 486 14.78 -12.15 -5.95
CA GLY A 486 13.84 -13.24 -5.69
C GLY A 486 14.02 -13.86 -4.31
N GLY A 487 15.27 -14.04 -3.88
CA GLY A 487 15.58 -14.46 -2.51
C GLY A 487 15.08 -13.47 -1.46
N LEU A 488 15.22 -12.17 -1.71
CA LEU A 488 14.70 -11.11 -0.85
C LEU A 488 13.16 -11.11 -0.80
N GLN A 489 12.49 -11.25 -1.94
CA GLN A 489 11.02 -11.36 -2.00
C GLN A 489 10.51 -12.54 -1.18
N LEU A 490 11.10 -13.73 -1.35
CA LEU A 490 10.70 -14.93 -0.63
C LEU A 490 11.01 -14.83 0.87
N ALA A 491 12.15 -14.25 1.25
CA ALA A 491 12.49 -13.99 2.65
C ALA A 491 11.47 -13.05 3.31
N GLY A 492 11.06 -11.98 2.62
CA GLY A 492 10.01 -11.07 3.09
C GLY A 492 8.67 -11.77 3.30
N ALA A 493 8.25 -12.59 2.33
CA ALA A 493 7.03 -13.38 2.42
C ALA A 493 7.03 -14.33 3.63
N LEU A 494 8.13 -15.04 3.83
CA LEU A 494 8.31 -15.96 4.95
C LEU A 494 8.40 -15.22 6.30
N GLY A 495 9.02 -14.04 6.34
CA GLY A 495 9.11 -13.22 7.56
C GLY A 495 7.74 -12.75 8.04
N GLU A 496 6.86 -12.36 7.12
CA GLU A 496 5.46 -12.03 7.41
C GLU A 496 4.64 -13.25 7.82
N LEU A 497 4.81 -14.37 7.12
CA LEU A 497 4.14 -15.63 7.45
C LEU A 497 4.43 -16.01 8.91
N GLN A 498 5.71 -15.97 9.31
CA GLN A 498 6.13 -16.24 10.68
C GLN A 498 5.52 -15.26 11.71
N ALA A 499 5.38 -13.98 11.36
CA ALA A 499 4.79 -12.97 12.25
C ALA A 499 3.28 -13.19 12.46
N LEU A 500 2.57 -13.66 11.42
CA LEU A 500 1.16 -14.08 11.51
C LEU A 500 1.02 -15.36 12.37
N GLU A 501 1.85 -16.38 12.11
CA GLU A 501 1.84 -17.64 12.86
C GLU A 501 2.13 -17.42 14.35
N THR A 502 3.12 -16.58 14.68
CA THR A 502 3.49 -16.25 16.07
C THR A 502 2.33 -15.59 16.85
N ARG A 503 1.43 -14.90 16.14
CA ARG A 503 0.21 -14.30 16.69
C ARG A 503 -1.01 -15.23 16.66
N GLY A 504 -0.83 -16.49 16.25
CA GLY A 504 -1.92 -17.46 16.14
C GLY A 504 -2.97 -17.08 15.09
N ARG A 505 -2.56 -16.35 14.04
CA ARG A 505 -3.43 -16.02 12.90
C ARG A 505 -3.57 -17.26 12.00
N PRO A 506 -4.79 -17.67 11.61
CA PRO A 506 -4.97 -18.76 10.63
C PRO A 506 -4.37 -18.34 9.28
N VAL A 507 -3.35 -19.06 8.82
CA VAL A 507 -2.66 -18.73 7.57
C VAL A 507 -2.30 -19.98 6.78
N VAL A 508 -2.51 -19.90 5.46
CA VAL A 508 -2.09 -20.91 4.49
C VAL A 508 -1.22 -20.23 3.44
N ARG A 509 -0.08 -20.84 3.09
CA ARG A 509 0.77 -20.38 2.00
C ARG A 509 0.65 -21.33 0.81
N LEU A 510 0.32 -20.79 -0.35
CA LEU A 510 0.36 -21.46 -1.64
C LEU A 510 1.66 -21.06 -2.36
N HIS A 511 2.51 -22.02 -2.64
CA HIS A 511 3.75 -21.80 -3.39
C HIS A 511 3.59 -22.35 -4.82
N LEU A 512 3.77 -21.47 -5.81
CA LEU A 512 3.65 -21.80 -7.23
C LEU A 512 5.02 -22.24 -7.75
N THR A 513 5.16 -23.52 -8.05
CA THR A 513 6.40 -24.09 -8.64
C THR A 513 6.60 -23.65 -10.10
N ASP A 514 5.49 -23.38 -10.80
CA ASP A 514 5.40 -22.64 -12.05
C ASP A 514 4.38 -21.53 -11.82
N ARG A 515 4.77 -20.27 -11.98
CA ARG A 515 3.91 -19.13 -11.64
C ARG A 515 2.67 -19.06 -12.53
N ALA A 516 2.82 -19.21 -13.83
CA ALA A 516 1.71 -19.07 -14.78
C ALA A 516 0.73 -20.24 -14.66
N ALA A 517 1.24 -21.47 -14.66
CA ALA A 517 0.42 -22.66 -14.47
C ALA A 517 -0.21 -22.68 -13.06
N GLY A 518 0.53 -22.19 -12.06
CA GLY A 518 0.09 -22.00 -10.69
C GLY A 518 -1.13 -21.11 -10.59
N VAL A 519 -1.05 -19.88 -11.11
CA VAL A 519 -2.19 -18.95 -11.13
C VAL A 519 -3.39 -19.55 -11.84
N ALA A 520 -3.19 -20.14 -13.02
CA ALA A 520 -4.28 -20.81 -13.75
C ALA A 520 -4.95 -21.90 -12.91
N ARG A 521 -4.18 -22.71 -12.18
CA ARG A 521 -4.74 -23.75 -11.29
C ARG A 521 -5.49 -23.14 -10.09
N LEU A 522 -4.97 -22.06 -9.49
CA LEU A 522 -5.67 -21.36 -8.39
C LEU A 522 -7.04 -20.84 -8.84
N LEU A 523 -7.10 -20.18 -10.00
CA LEU A 523 -8.35 -19.62 -10.52
C LEU A 523 -9.36 -20.71 -10.88
N ALA A 524 -8.91 -21.80 -11.52
CA ALA A 524 -9.76 -22.95 -11.81
C ALA A 524 -10.31 -23.59 -10.52
N ALA A 525 -9.46 -23.80 -9.51
CA ALA A 525 -9.87 -24.38 -8.23
C ALA A 525 -10.87 -23.48 -7.48
N ALA A 526 -10.75 -22.16 -7.56
CA ALA A 526 -11.69 -21.24 -6.93
C ALA A 526 -13.07 -21.24 -7.62
N GLN A 527 -13.13 -21.55 -8.91
CA GLN A 527 -14.39 -21.75 -9.64
C GLN A 527 -15.08 -23.07 -9.27
N GLU A 528 -14.31 -24.09 -8.93
CA GLU A 528 -14.78 -25.42 -8.48
C GLU A 528 -15.25 -25.43 -7.01
N ALA A 529 -14.69 -24.55 -6.19
CA ALA A 529 -14.92 -24.45 -4.74
C ALA A 529 -16.34 -24.03 -4.36
#